data_AF-Q3KDQ6-F1
#
_entry.id   AF-Q3KDQ6-F1
#
_cell.length_a   1.000
_cell.length_b   1.000
_cell.length_c   1.000
_cell.angle_alpha   90.00
_cell.angle_beta   90.00
_cell.angle_gamma   90.00
#
_symmetry.space_group_name_H-M   'P 1'
#
loop_
_entity.id
_entity.type
_entity.pdbx_description
1 polymer ?
#
loop_
_entity_poly.entity_id
_entity_poly.type
_entity_poly.pdbx_seq_one_letter_code
_entity_poly.pdbx_strand_id
1 'polypeptide(L)'
;MSDSLEQSLNVDGPRADGIIQRLRTYEIGVIPLPIFLGIAVIVFLSAHLGFLPKNMIGGLAVIMTMGVFFGQMGSRLPILREIGGGAILCLMLPSVLVFYGFFGAPTIDATKMLMKEANFLYFVIASLVVGSILGMSRFILVQGMIRMFIPLLAGTLAAVASGLIVGKLAGYSAYHTFFFIIVPIIGGGIGEGILPLSLAYSTILGGTPDIYVAQLVPAAVVGNIAAIICAGYLARLALKRPAINGEGALIRAKAENDKFKVRMSPPPPSTCDSWALACWSSVRSSCSVACWKRSSGFRGR
;
A
#
# COMPACT_ATOMS: atom_id res chain seq x y z
N MET A 1 43.25 -30.11 -47.85
CA MET A 1 44.15 -29.16 -47.16
C MET A 1 43.76 -27.75 -47.60
N SER A 2 42.52 -27.38 -47.30
CA SER A 2 41.83 -26.21 -47.87
C SER A 2 40.55 -25.92 -47.06
N ASP A 3 40.63 -26.00 -45.72
CA ASP A 3 39.50 -25.74 -44.80
C ASP A 3 39.88 -24.76 -43.68
N SER A 4 41.05 -24.11 -43.77
CA SER A 4 41.64 -23.40 -42.63
C SER A 4 41.81 -21.89 -42.84
N LEU A 5 41.21 -21.28 -43.87
CA LEU A 5 41.48 -19.87 -44.20
C LEU A 5 40.26 -18.96 -44.48
N GLU A 6 39.03 -19.43 -44.33
CA GLU A 6 37.82 -18.66 -44.70
C GLU A 6 36.84 -18.37 -43.56
N GLN A 7 37.26 -18.48 -42.29
CA GLN A 7 36.40 -18.10 -41.16
C GLN A 7 37.09 -17.16 -40.16
N SER A 8 37.89 -16.24 -40.70
CA SER A 8 38.49 -15.10 -40.00
C SER A 8 37.91 -13.75 -40.46
N LEU A 9 36.72 -13.74 -41.07
CA LEU A 9 36.01 -12.53 -41.48
C LEU A 9 34.57 -12.52 -40.94
N ASN A 10 34.40 -12.21 -39.66
CA ASN A 10 33.53 -11.09 -39.32
C ASN A 10 33.87 -10.52 -37.94
N VAL A 11 34.07 -9.22 -37.95
CA VAL A 11 34.58 -8.36 -36.89
C VAL A 11 33.50 -8.07 -35.85
N ASP A 12 33.96 -7.86 -34.62
CA ASP A 12 33.27 -7.39 -33.43
C ASP A 12 32.04 -6.48 -33.64
N GLY A 13 30.90 -6.91 -33.12
CA GLY A 13 29.82 -6.04 -32.65
C GLY A 13 29.87 -5.96 -31.12
N PRO A 14 29.78 -4.77 -30.50
CA PRO A 14 30.13 -4.58 -29.09
C PRO A 14 29.16 -5.32 -28.16
N ARG A 15 29.71 -5.81 -27.04
CA ARG A 15 29.09 -6.38 -25.83
C ARG A 15 27.80 -5.66 -25.35
N ALA A 16 26.69 -5.77 -26.08
CA ALA A 16 25.37 -5.29 -25.66
C ALA A 16 24.55 -6.40 -24.94
N ASP A 17 24.91 -7.66 -25.15
CA ASP A 17 24.15 -8.82 -24.66
C ASP A 17 24.22 -8.98 -23.13
N GLY A 18 25.30 -8.50 -22.50
CA GLY A 18 25.44 -8.56 -21.03
C GLY A 18 24.50 -7.62 -20.27
N ILE A 19 24.13 -6.48 -20.86
CA ILE A 19 23.24 -5.48 -20.24
C ILE A 19 21.78 -5.80 -20.61
N ILE A 20 21.51 -6.19 -21.86
CA ILE A 20 20.17 -6.57 -22.32
C ILE A 20 19.68 -7.85 -21.65
N GLN A 21 20.56 -8.84 -21.44
CA GLN A 21 20.21 -10.06 -20.71
C GLN A 21 20.06 -9.80 -19.21
N ARG A 22 20.89 -8.92 -18.62
CA ARG A 22 20.69 -8.48 -17.22
C ARG A 22 19.42 -7.67 -17.02
N LEU A 23 18.98 -6.88 -17.99
CA LEU A 23 17.70 -6.17 -18.00
C LEU A 23 16.51 -7.12 -18.23
N ARG A 24 16.69 -8.18 -19.03
CA ARG A 24 15.67 -9.20 -19.32
C ARG A 24 15.42 -10.12 -18.12
N THR A 25 16.46 -10.43 -17.33
CA THR A 25 16.35 -11.22 -16.08
C THR A 25 16.12 -10.35 -14.84
N TYR A 26 16.01 -9.02 -15.00
CA TYR A 26 15.71 -8.13 -13.88
C TYR A 26 14.21 -8.18 -13.58
N GLU A 27 13.84 -8.98 -12.58
CA GLU A 27 12.47 -9.04 -12.10
C GLU A 27 12.18 -7.80 -11.27
N ILE A 28 11.08 -7.12 -11.59
CA ILE A 28 10.53 -6.11 -10.70
C ILE A 28 9.14 -6.53 -10.23
N GLY A 29 9.04 -6.88 -8.95
CA GLY A 29 7.81 -7.45 -8.39
C GLY A 29 7.56 -8.86 -8.92
N VAL A 30 6.36 -9.08 -9.49
CA VAL A 30 5.90 -10.38 -10.07
C VAL A 30 6.01 -10.38 -11.61
N ILE A 31 6.46 -9.27 -12.23
CA ILE A 31 6.43 -9.07 -13.68
C ILE A 31 7.87 -8.78 -14.18
N PRO A 32 8.35 -9.42 -15.25
CA PRO A 32 9.66 -9.10 -15.82
C PRO A 32 9.66 -7.66 -16.35
N LEU A 33 10.73 -6.91 -16.03
CA LEU A 33 10.93 -5.51 -16.40
C LEU A 33 10.54 -5.14 -17.84
N PRO A 34 10.87 -5.93 -18.88
CA PRO A 34 10.49 -5.58 -20.26
C PRO A 34 8.98 -5.54 -20.50
N ILE A 35 8.20 -6.43 -19.87
CA ILE A 35 6.73 -6.45 -20.02
C ILE A 35 6.13 -5.24 -19.30
N PHE A 36 6.63 -4.94 -18.10
CA PHE A 36 6.19 -3.78 -17.35
C PHE A 36 6.49 -2.47 -18.09
N LEU A 37 7.68 -2.34 -18.68
CA LEU A 37 8.05 -1.16 -19.47
C LEU A 37 7.15 -1.00 -20.70
N GLY A 38 6.80 -2.12 -21.37
CA GLY A 38 5.86 -2.10 -22.48
C GLY A 38 4.48 -1.56 -22.07
N ILE A 39 3.92 -2.06 -20.97
CA ILE A 39 2.63 -1.58 -20.43
C ILE A 39 2.74 -0.10 -20.02
N ALA A 40 3.83 0.29 -19.34
CA ALA A 40 4.05 1.66 -18.91
C ALA A 40 4.13 2.64 -20.08
N VAL A 41 4.83 2.28 -21.15
CA VAL A 41 4.92 3.10 -22.36
C VAL A 41 3.56 3.23 -23.04
N ILE A 42 2.79 2.15 -23.18
CA ILE A 42 1.47 2.19 -23.79
C ILE A 42 0.52 3.07 -22.98
N VAL A 43 0.50 2.94 -21.66
CA VAL A 43 -0.33 3.76 -20.77
C VAL A 43 0.11 5.22 -20.80
N PHE A 44 1.43 5.49 -20.82
CA PHE A 44 1.97 6.85 -20.90
C PHE A 44 1.63 7.52 -22.23
N LEU A 45 1.81 6.83 -23.36
CA LEU A 45 1.41 7.33 -24.68
C LEU A 45 -0.10 7.56 -24.75
N SER A 46 -0.90 6.63 -24.24
CA SER A 46 -2.36 6.75 -24.25
C SER A 46 -2.85 7.92 -23.40
N ALA A 47 -2.18 8.19 -22.27
CA ALA A 47 -2.45 9.35 -21.43
C ALA A 47 -2.05 10.67 -22.10
N HIS A 48 -0.89 10.73 -22.75
CA HIS A 48 -0.39 11.93 -23.41
C HIS A 48 -1.13 12.26 -24.72
N LEU A 49 -1.56 11.23 -25.45
CA LEU A 49 -2.34 11.37 -26.68
C LEU A 49 -3.84 11.61 -26.41
N GLY A 50 -4.29 11.57 -25.15
CA GLY A 50 -5.68 11.84 -24.78
C GLY A 50 -6.68 10.73 -25.16
N PHE A 51 -6.21 9.59 -25.69
CA PHE A 51 -7.03 8.44 -26.05
C PHE A 51 -7.45 7.58 -24.85
N LEU A 52 -7.27 8.09 -23.63
CA LEU A 52 -7.59 7.33 -22.44
C LEU A 52 -9.12 7.26 -22.24
N PRO A 53 -9.74 6.08 -22.31
CA PRO A 53 -11.17 5.97 -22.12
C PRO A 53 -11.54 6.35 -20.68
N LYS A 54 -12.60 7.15 -20.54
CA LYS A 54 -13.15 7.55 -19.24
C LYS A 54 -13.99 6.42 -18.63
N ASN A 55 -13.36 5.27 -18.42
CA ASN A 55 -14.00 4.07 -17.89
C ASN A 55 -13.16 3.47 -16.76
N MET A 56 -13.76 2.51 -16.04
CA MET A 56 -13.10 1.82 -14.93
C MET A 56 -11.79 1.15 -15.36
N ILE A 57 -11.75 0.63 -16.59
CA ILE A 57 -10.56 -0.04 -17.16
C ILE A 57 -9.41 0.97 -17.33
N GLY A 58 -9.68 2.16 -17.87
CA GLY A 58 -8.70 3.23 -18.04
C GLY A 58 -8.16 3.74 -16.71
N GLY A 59 -9.04 3.94 -15.72
CA GLY A 59 -8.63 4.31 -14.37
C GLY A 59 -7.74 3.24 -13.71
N LEU A 60 -8.11 1.96 -13.86
CA LEU A 60 -7.39 0.85 -13.24
C LEU A 60 -6.02 0.65 -13.91
N ALA A 61 -5.95 0.77 -15.23
CA ALA A 61 -4.69 0.73 -15.98
C ALA A 61 -3.70 1.80 -15.50
N VAL A 62 -4.16 3.04 -15.29
CA VAL A 62 -3.30 4.14 -14.81
C VAL A 62 -2.84 3.89 -13.38
N ILE A 63 -3.76 3.61 -12.45
CA ILE A 63 -3.42 3.44 -11.03
C ILE A 63 -2.52 2.24 -10.81
N MET A 64 -2.77 1.10 -11.47
CA MET A 64 -1.91 -0.08 -11.35
C MET A 64 -0.52 0.17 -11.93
N THR A 65 -0.44 0.76 -13.12
CA THR A 65 0.84 1.01 -13.79
C THR A 65 1.71 1.99 -13.00
N MET A 66 1.12 3.11 -12.55
CA MET A 66 1.84 4.08 -11.71
C MET A 66 2.15 3.55 -10.31
N GLY A 67 1.23 2.81 -9.70
CA GLY A 67 1.43 2.22 -8.38
C GLY A 67 2.59 1.23 -8.36
N VAL A 68 2.66 0.37 -9.37
CA VAL A 68 3.80 -0.56 -9.55
C VAL A 68 5.08 0.21 -9.86
N PHE A 69 5.05 1.21 -10.76
CA PHE A 69 6.22 2.02 -11.08
C PHE A 69 6.84 2.67 -9.84
N PHE A 70 6.04 3.43 -9.08
CA PHE A 70 6.51 4.14 -7.90
C PHE A 70 6.81 3.22 -6.71
N GLY A 71 6.02 2.17 -6.52
CA GLY A 71 6.27 1.18 -5.47
C GLY A 71 7.61 0.48 -5.67
N GLN A 72 7.95 0.14 -6.92
CA GLN A 72 9.22 -0.46 -7.28
C GLN A 72 10.39 0.51 -7.11
N MET A 73 10.25 1.74 -7.61
CA MET A 73 11.25 2.79 -7.43
C MET A 73 11.52 3.05 -5.94
N GLY A 74 10.47 3.12 -5.13
CA GLY A 74 10.60 3.32 -3.68
C GLY A 74 11.16 2.13 -2.93
N SER A 75 10.97 0.91 -3.43
CA SER A 75 11.59 -0.29 -2.85
C SER A 75 13.11 -0.40 -3.12
N ARG A 76 13.63 0.33 -4.13
CA ARG A 76 15.05 0.30 -4.50
C ARG A 76 15.90 1.35 -3.78
N LEU A 77 15.30 2.43 -3.30
CA LEU A 77 16.02 3.48 -2.58
C LEU A 77 16.40 3.00 -1.18
N PRO A 78 17.70 2.82 -0.85
CA PRO A 78 18.14 2.15 0.38
C PRO A 78 17.69 2.88 1.65
N ILE A 79 17.63 4.21 1.62
CA ILE A 79 17.18 5.04 2.75
C ILE A 79 15.68 4.89 2.99
N LEU A 80 14.87 4.91 1.93
CA LEU A 80 13.42 4.85 2.05
C LEU A 80 12.88 3.42 2.23
N ARG A 81 13.58 2.40 1.73
CA ARG A 81 13.14 1.00 1.81
C ARG A 81 12.87 0.53 3.23
N GLU A 82 13.66 0.98 4.20
CA GLU A 82 13.55 0.55 5.60
C GLU A 82 12.35 1.18 6.34
N ILE A 83 11.77 2.26 5.81
CA ILE A 83 10.69 3.04 6.44
C ILE A 83 9.35 2.84 5.70
N GLY A 84 9.32 2.05 4.62
CA GLY A 84 8.12 1.89 3.79
C GLY A 84 8.11 2.79 2.54
N GLY A 85 9.29 3.03 1.97
CA GLY A 85 9.53 3.90 0.82
C GLY A 85 8.65 3.66 -0.39
N GLY A 86 8.26 2.41 -0.65
CA GLY A 86 7.32 2.07 -1.71
C GLY A 86 5.95 2.71 -1.49
N ALA A 87 5.40 2.65 -0.26
CA ALA A 87 4.10 3.24 0.08
C ALA A 87 4.18 4.78 0.10
N ILE A 88 5.23 5.34 0.70
CA ILE A 88 5.43 6.79 0.79
C ILE A 88 5.51 7.41 -0.62
N LEU A 89 6.34 6.85 -1.51
CA LEU A 89 6.44 7.34 -2.89
C LEU A 89 5.17 7.10 -3.69
N CYS A 90 4.48 5.97 -3.49
CA CYS A 90 3.21 5.71 -4.15
C CYS A 90 2.10 6.69 -3.72
N LEU A 91 2.17 7.30 -2.53
CA LEU A 91 1.18 8.28 -2.07
C LEU A 91 1.58 9.73 -2.42
N MET A 92 2.84 10.09 -2.21
CA MET A 92 3.31 11.48 -2.38
C MET A 92 3.57 11.82 -3.84
N LEU A 93 4.22 10.94 -4.60
CA LEU A 93 4.66 11.28 -5.95
C LEU A 93 3.48 11.51 -6.92
N PRO A 94 2.43 10.67 -6.97
CA PRO A 94 1.27 10.96 -7.79
C PRO A 94 0.59 12.28 -7.43
N SER A 95 0.49 12.59 -6.13
CA SER A 95 -0.10 13.85 -5.65
C SER A 95 0.68 15.08 -6.13
N VAL A 96 2.01 15.01 -6.08
CA VAL A 96 2.90 16.07 -6.58
C VAL A 96 2.83 16.19 -8.10
N LEU A 97 2.79 15.07 -8.84
CA LEU A 97 2.65 15.07 -10.30
C LEU A 97 1.33 15.69 -10.75
N VAL A 98 0.23 15.43 -10.04
CA VAL A 98 -1.06 16.08 -10.30
C VAL A 98 -0.98 17.58 -10.02
N PHE A 99 -0.30 18.00 -8.95
CA PHE A 99 -0.11 19.42 -8.62
C PHE A 99 0.69 20.18 -9.68
N TYR A 100 1.74 19.58 -10.24
CA TYR A 100 2.51 20.16 -11.36
C TYR A 100 1.81 20.09 -12.72
N GLY A 101 0.62 19.50 -12.81
CA GLY A 101 -0.12 19.38 -14.07
C GLY A 101 0.47 18.38 -15.06
N PHE A 102 1.22 17.38 -14.60
CA PHE A 102 1.83 16.36 -15.46
C PHE A 102 0.79 15.47 -16.18
N PHE A 103 -0.41 15.36 -15.62
CA PHE A 103 -1.49 14.52 -16.16
C PHE A 103 -2.53 15.34 -16.92
N GLY A 104 -2.94 14.84 -18.10
CA GLY A 104 -4.05 15.41 -18.86
C GLY A 104 -5.41 15.19 -18.19
N ALA A 105 -6.40 16.01 -18.56
CA ALA A 105 -7.78 15.90 -18.05
C ALA A 105 -8.40 14.49 -18.19
N PRO A 106 -8.22 13.74 -19.30
CA PRO A 106 -8.77 12.39 -19.42
C PRO A 106 -8.25 11.42 -18.36
N THR A 107 -6.99 11.55 -17.95
CA THR A 107 -6.37 10.70 -16.93
C THR A 107 -6.91 10.98 -15.53
N ILE A 108 -7.11 12.25 -15.20
CA ILE A 108 -7.69 12.68 -13.92
C ILE A 108 -9.15 12.24 -13.84
N ASP A 109 -9.92 12.42 -14.92
CA ASP A 109 -11.32 11.98 -15.01
C ASP A 109 -11.45 10.47 -14.85
N ALA A 110 -10.64 9.67 -15.57
CA ALA A 110 -10.67 8.21 -15.45
C ALA A 110 -10.33 7.73 -14.03
N THR A 111 -9.40 8.41 -13.35
CA THR A 111 -9.03 8.11 -11.96
C THR A 111 -10.16 8.47 -10.99
N LYS A 112 -10.81 9.63 -11.19
CA LYS A 112 -11.96 10.07 -10.39
C LYS A 112 -13.16 9.14 -10.58
N MET A 113 -13.46 8.75 -11.82
CA MET A 113 -14.49 7.77 -12.16
C MET A 113 -14.28 6.47 -11.39
N LEU A 114 -13.06 5.94 -11.37
CA LEU A 114 -12.76 4.71 -10.64
C LEU A 114 -12.88 4.88 -9.11
N MET A 115 -12.36 5.97 -8.56
CA MET A 115 -12.28 6.14 -7.10
C MET A 115 -13.60 6.60 -6.48
N LYS A 116 -14.31 7.56 -7.11
CA LYS A 116 -15.51 8.18 -6.55
C LYS A 116 -16.80 7.60 -7.12
N GLU A 117 -16.89 7.39 -8.43
CA GLU A 117 -18.15 6.96 -9.05
C GLU A 117 -18.36 5.45 -8.95
N ALA A 118 -17.32 4.69 -9.29
CA ALA A 118 -17.37 3.23 -9.19
C ALA A 118 -17.17 2.70 -7.76
N ASN A 119 -16.90 3.56 -6.78
CA ASN A 119 -16.68 3.19 -5.38
C ASN A 119 -15.65 2.06 -5.18
N PHE A 120 -14.65 1.98 -6.06
CA PHE A 120 -13.68 0.89 -6.07
C PHE A 120 -12.84 0.85 -4.79
N LEU A 121 -12.61 2.01 -4.15
CA LEU A 121 -11.94 2.09 -2.85
C LEU A 121 -12.68 1.27 -1.78
N TYR A 122 -13.99 1.44 -1.68
CA TYR A 122 -14.82 0.70 -0.73
C TYR A 122 -14.87 -0.78 -1.06
N PHE A 123 -14.91 -1.14 -2.33
CA PHE A 123 -14.83 -2.54 -2.76
C PHE A 123 -13.52 -3.22 -2.32
N VAL A 124 -12.38 -2.54 -2.49
CA VAL A 124 -11.07 -3.07 -2.04
C VAL A 124 -11.03 -3.19 -0.51
N ILE A 125 -11.52 -2.19 0.23
CA ILE A 125 -11.57 -2.25 1.70
C ILE A 125 -12.48 -3.40 2.15
N ALA A 126 -13.67 -3.54 1.56
CA ALA A 126 -14.62 -4.61 1.90
C ALA A 126 -14.03 -6.00 1.63
N SER A 127 -13.40 -6.20 0.47
CA SER A 127 -12.78 -7.49 0.14
C SER A 127 -11.61 -7.85 1.05
N LEU A 128 -10.79 -6.88 1.47
CA LEU A 128 -9.72 -7.09 2.45
C LEU A 128 -10.27 -7.42 3.84
N VAL A 129 -11.30 -6.72 4.30
CA VAL A 129 -11.94 -6.98 5.60
C VAL A 129 -12.58 -8.36 5.61
N VAL A 130 -13.41 -8.68 4.60
CA VAL A 130 -14.06 -10.00 4.48
C VAL A 130 -13.02 -11.11 4.34
N GLY A 131 -11.97 -10.90 3.54
CA GLY A 131 -10.86 -11.86 3.41
C GLY A 131 -10.12 -12.10 4.72
N SER A 132 -9.87 -11.05 5.51
CA SER A 132 -9.26 -11.18 6.84
C SER A 132 -10.16 -11.89 7.84
N ILE A 133 -11.48 -11.68 7.77
CA ILE A 133 -12.47 -12.34 8.65
C ILE A 133 -12.58 -13.83 8.32
N LEU A 134 -12.70 -14.19 7.04
CA LEU A 134 -12.81 -15.58 6.58
C LEU A 134 -11.50 -16.37 6.76
N GLY A 135 -10.35 -15.69 6.78
CA GLY A 135 -9.04 -16.31 7.00
C GLY A 135 -8.75 -16.74 8.45
N MET A 136 -9.62 -16.40 9.41
CA MET A 136 -9.44 -16.67 10.83
C MET A 136 -10.56 -17.55 11.40
N SER A 137 -10.26 -18.37 12.41
CA SER A 137 -11.31 -19.15 13.10
C SER A 137 -12.22 -18.22 13.91
N ARG A 138 -13.53 -18.49 13.89
CA ARG A 138 -14.58 -17.67 14.54
C ARG A 138 -14.30 -17.34 16.01
N PHE A 139 -13.63 -18.23 16.74
CA PHE A 139 -13.31 -18.04 18.15
C PHE A 139 -12.21 -16.98 18.36
N ILE A 140 -11.17 -17.00 17.52
CA ILE A 140 -10.07 -16.02 17.57
C ILE A 140 -10.57 -14.64 17.15
N LEU A 141 -11.57 -14.57 16.26
CA LEU A 141 -12.18 -13.31 15.83
C LEU A 141 -12.88 -12.58 16.98
N VAL A 142 -13.74 -13.28 17.73
CA VAL A 142 -14.47 -12.69 18.87
C VAL A 142 -13.50 -12.30 19.99
N GLN A 143 -12.53 -13.15 20.30
CA GLN A 143 -11.52 -12.87 21.33
C GLN A 143 -10.56 -11.75 20.89
N GLY A 144 -10.26 -11.66 19.59
CA GLY A 144 -9.43 -10.62 18.98
C GLY A 144 -10.08 -9.24 19.06
N MET A 145 -11.39 -9.15 18.86
CA MET A 145 -12.11 -7.88 18.90
C MET A 145 -12.00 -7.19 20.27
N ILE A 146 -12.22 -7.93 21.37
CA ILE A 146 -12.09 -7.37 22.74
C ILE A 146 -10.63 -6.99 23.04
N ARG A 147 -9.67 -7.85 22.69
CA ARG A 147 -8.24 -7.59 22.93
C ARG A 147 -7.67 -6.47 22.08
N MET A 148 -8.26 -6.16 20.92
CA MET A 148 -7.85 -5.04 20.06
C MET A 148 -8.50 -3.72 20.48
N PHE A 149 -9.71 -3.76 21.05
CA PHE A 149 -10.39 -2.56 21.51
C PHE A 149 -9.67 -1.84 22.66
N ILE A 150 -9.12 -2.59 23.62
CA ILE A 150 -8.38 -2.04 24.77
C ILE A 150 -7.15 -1.20 24.34
N PRO A 151 -6.19 -1.71 23.54
CA PRO A 151 -5.04 -0.93 23.09
C PRO A 151 -5.44 0.21 22.15
N LEU A 152 -6.53 0.06 21.37
CA LEU A 152 -7.06 1.14 20.54
C LEU A 152 -7.55 2.31 21.41
N LEU A 153 -8.36 2.03 22.44
CA LEU A 153 -8.87 3.06 23.34
C LEU A 153 -7.74 3.73 24.14
N ALA A 154 -6.82 2.92 24.69
CA ALA A 154 -5.66 3.44 25.42
C ALA A 154 -4.75 4.30 24.52
N GLY A 155 -4.52 3.87 23.28
CA GLY A 155 -3.76 4.63 22.28
C GLY A 155 -4.43 5.96 21.93
N THR A 156 -5.75 5.96 21.71
CA THR A 156 -6.51 7.19 21.44
C THR A 156 -6.46 8.17 22.62
N LEU A 157 -6.62 7.70 23.85
CA LEU A 157 -6.50 8.56 25.04
C LEU A 157 -5.09 9.13 25.20
N ALA A 158 -4.05 8.32 24.96
CA ALA A 158 -2.67 8.78 24.99
C ALA A 158 -2.37 9.80 23.88
N ALA A 159 -2.93 9.60 22.67
CA ALA A 159 -2.81 10.53 21.55
C ALA A 159 -3.50 11.87 21.85
N VAL A 160 -4.71 11.84 22.42
CA VAL A 160 -5.43 13.06 22.83
C VAL A 160 -4.66 13.80 23.93
N ALA A 161 -4.21 13.10 24.98
CA ALA A 161 -3.48 13.72 26.09
C ALA A 161 -2.17 14.36 25.63
N SER A 162 -1.37 13.63 24.87
CA SER A 162 -0.11 14.14 24.32
C SER A 162 -0.33 15.29 23.33
N GLY A 163 -1.34 15.19 22.46
CA GLY A 163 -1.71 16.26 21.52
C GLY A 163 -2.13 17.55 22.23
N LEU A 164 -2.93 17.45 23.30
CA LEU A 164 -3.35 18.62 24.09
C LEU A 164 -2.17 19.27 24.83
N ILE A 165 -1.25 18.48 25.37
CA ILE A 165 -0.03 19.00 26.02
C ILE A 165 0.80 19.78 25.00
N VAL A 166 1.07 19.20 23.82
CA VAL A 166 1.86 19.86 22.77
C VAL A 166 1.14 21.10 22.23
N GLY A 167 -0.18 21.04 22.01
CA GLY A 167 -0.97 22.20 21.57
C GLY A 167 -0.93 23.35 22.57
N LYS A 168 -1.02 23.06 23.86
CA LYS A 168 -0.91 24.07 24.93
C LYS A 168 0.50 24.68 24.97
N LEU A 169 1.54 23.88 24.81
CA LEU A 169 2.93 24.37 24.75
C LEU A 169 3.19 25.25 23.52
N ALA A 170 2.52 24.98 22.41
CA ALA A 170 2.56 25.81 21.21
C ALA A 170 1.68 27.07 21.31
N GLY A 171 1.00 27.31 22.44
CA GLY A 171 0.16 28.50 22.67
C GLY A 171 -1.24 28.42 22.07
N TYR A 172 -1.67 27.25 21.59
CA TYR A 172 -3.04 27.06 21.07
C TYR A 172 -4.04 26.76 22.19
N SER A 173 -5.29 27.20 22.00
CA SER A 173 -6.38 26.82 22.89
C SER A 173 -6.67 25.31 22.81
N ALA A 174 -7.06 24.71 23.94
CA ALA A 174 -7.43 23.30 24.02
C ALA A 174 -8.57 22.95 23.06
N TYR A 175 -9.54 23.88 22.88
CA TYR A 175 -10.64 23.70 21.94
C TYR A 175 -10.15 23.60 20.50
N HIS A 176 -9.31 24.55 20.07
CA HIS A 176 -8.81 24.57 18.71
C HIS A 176 -7.97 23.33 18.40
N THR A 177 -7.08 22.97 19.33
CA THR A 177 -6.21 21.79 19.21
C THR A 177 -7.03 20.50 19.12
N PHE A 178 -8.06 20.34 19.95
CA PHE A 178 -8.87 19.14 19.95
C PHE A 178 -9.69 19.00 18.67
N PHE A 179 -10.54 19.99 18.36
CA PHE A 179 -11.53 19.88 17.28
C PHE A 179 -10.93 20.02 15.88
N PHE A 180 -9.91 20.85 15.68
CA PHE A 180 -9.37 21.14 14.34
C PHE A 180 -8.06 20.40 14.01
N ILE A 181 -7.40 19.80 15.01
CA ILE A 181 -6.13 19.08 14.80
C ILE A 181 -6.26 17.61 15.20
N ILE A 182 -6.60 17.33 16.46
CA ILE A 182 -6.59 15.95 16.99
C ILE A 182 -7.70 15.10 16.37
N VAL A 183 -8.96 15.58 16.36
CA VAL A 183 -10.10 14.82 15.84
C VAL A 183 -9.93 14.45 14.35
N PRO A 184 -9.49 15.37 13.46
CA PRO A 184 -9.22 15.02 12.06
C PRO A 184 -8.12 13.99 11.85
N ILE A 185 -7.08 13.99 12.70
CA ILE A 185 -5.96 13.05 12.61
C ILE A 185 -6.37 11.65 13.08
N ILE A 186 -7.17 11.56 14.14
CA ILE A 186 -7.67 10.28 14.69
C ILE A 186 -8.87 9.76 13.88
N GLY A 187 -9.55 10.64 13.12
CA GLY A 187 -10.67 10.29 12.27
C GLY A 187 -10.32 9.28 11.16
N GLY A 188 -11.35 8.65 10.60
CA GLY A 188 -11.25 7.59 9.58
C GLY A 188 -10.76 8.03 8.20
N GLY A 189 -9.90 9.04 8.10
CA GLY A 189 -9.40 9.59 6.84
C GLY A 189 -10.37 10.56 6.16
N ILE A 190 -10.04 10.94 4.92
CA ILE A 190 -10.73 12.04 4.22
C ILE A 190 -12.16 11.67 3.84
N GLY A 191 -12.39 10.44 3.34
CA GLY A 191 -13.72 9.99 2.89
C GLY A 191 -14.67 9.67 4.05
N GLU A 192 -14.22 8.83 5.00
CA GLU A 192 -15.08 8.32 6.07
C GLU A 192 -15.06 9.16 7.35
N GLY A 193 -14.00 9.93 7.57
CA GLY A 193 -13.85 10.74 8.78
C GLY A 193 -14.28 12.19 8.55
N ILE A 194 -13.54 12.89 7.69
CA ILE A 194 -13.66 14.34 7.54
C ILE A 194 -15.02 14.75 6.97
N LEU A 195 -15.55 13.99 6.02
CA LEU A 195 -16.83 14.31 5.38
C LEU A 195 -18.00 14.31 6.38
N PRO A 196 -18.29 13.22 7.13
CA PRO A 196 -19.34 13.25 8.15
C PRO A 196 -19.02 14.20 9.31
N LEU A 197 -17.74 14.38 9.66
CA LEU A 197 -17.35 15.35 10.70
C LEU A 197 -17.64 16.78 10.29
N SER A 198 -17.37 17.15 9.04
CA SER A 198 -17.65 18.47 8.49
C SER A 198 -19.14 18.77 8.40
N LEU A 199 -19.95 17.75 8.08
CA LEU A 199 -21.41 17.84 8.13
C LEU A 199 -21.88 18.06 9.56
N ALA A 200 -21.37 17.31 10.54
CA ALA A 200 -21.71 17.50 11.94
C ALA A 200 -21.28 18.87 12.48
N TYR A 201 -20.12 19.39 12.07
CA TYR A 201 -19.68 20.72 12.50
C TYR A 201 -20.53 21.82 11.87
N SER A 202 -20.92 21.67 10.60
CA SER A 202 -21.80 22.63 9.94
C SER A 202 -23.19 22.71 10.58
N THR A 203 -23.72 21.60 11.11
CA THR A 203 -25.03 21.59 11.78
C THR A 203 -24.98 22.17 13.19
N ILE A 204 -23.83 22.07 13.88
CA ILE A 204 -23.68 22.53 15.27
C ILE A 204 -23.14 23.96 15.35
N LEU A 205 -22.08 24.28 14.61
CA LEU A 205 -21.41 25.59 14.64
C LEU A 205 -21.96 26.56 13.56
N GLY A 206 -22.75 26.06 12.61
CA GLY A 206 -23.21 26.82 11.44
C GLY A 206 -22.15 26.89 10.33
N GLY A 207 -22.52 27.44 9.18
CA GLY A 207 -21.65 27.55 8.00
C GLY A 207 -21.78 26.39 7.01
N THR A 208 -21.00 26.43 5.94
CA THR A 208 -21.01 25.39 4.90
C THR A 208 -19.98 24.30 5.21
N PRO A 209 -20.31 23.01 4.96
CA PRO A 209 -19.38 21.89 5.18
C PRO A 209 -18.02 22.08 4.50
N ASP A 210 -18.00 22.70 3.31
CA ASP A 210 -16.79 22.91 2.50
C ASP A 210 -15.70 23.70 3.22
N ILE A 211 -16.08 24.67 4.07
CA ILE A 211 -15.13 25.49 4.84
C ILE A 211 -14.42 24.61 5.88
N TYR A 212 -15.17 23.73 6.55
CA TYR A 212 -14.61 22.78 7.49
C TYR A 212 -13.76 21.72 6.79
N VAL A 213 -14.19 21.20 5.63
CA VAL A 213 -13.36 20.26 4.85
C VAL A 213 -12.02 20.91 4.48
N ALA A 214 -12.03 22.14 3.98
CA ALA A 214 -10.81 22.86 3.60
C ALA A 214 -9.82 23.04 4.77
N GLN A 215 -10.33 23.21 5.99
CA GLN A 215 -9.51 23.37 7.19
C GLN A 215 -9.03 22.04 7.79
N LEU A 216 -9.84 20.99 7.76
CA LEU A 216 -9.55 19.72 8.42
C LEU A 216 -8.67 18.79 7.56
N VAL A 217 -8.77 18.87 6.22
CA VAL A 217 -7.99 18.04 5.29
C VAL A 217 -6.47 18.22 5.45
N PRO A 218 -5.92 19.45 5.50
CA PRO A 218 -4.48 19.64 5.67
C PRO A 218 -3.91 18.99 6.94
N ALA A 219 -4.63 19.11 8.06
CA ALA A 219 -4.23 18.49 9.33
C ALA A 219 -4.16 16.97 9.23
N ALA A 220 -5.18 16.34 8.62
CA ALA A 220 -5.23 14.89 8.44
C ALA A 220 -4.14 14.37 7.48
N VAL A 221 -3.85 15.10 6.40
CA VAL A 221 -2.81 14.72 5.43
C VAL A 221 -1.42 14.73 6.09
N VAL A 222 -1.10 15.79 6.84
CA VAL A 222 0.18 15.87 7.59
C VAL A 222 0.27 14.77 8.64
N GLY A 223 -0.82 14.52 9.37
CA GLY A 223 -0.90 13.43 10.35
C GLY A 223 -0.66 12.05 9.73
N ASN A 224 -1.25 11.77 8.56
CA ASN A 224 -1.06 10.50 7.85
C ASN A 224 0.40 10.30 7.42
N ILE A 225 1.06 11.33 6.89
CA ILE A 225 2.48 11.25 6.51
C ILE A 225 3.35 10.95 7.74
N ALA A 226 3.12 11.65 8.85
CA ALA A 226 3.83 11.41 10.10
C ALA A 226 3.59 9.98 10.62
N ALA A 227 2.34 9.49 10.55
CA ALA A 227 1.98 8.14 10.96
C ALA A 227 2.71 7.06 10.15
N ILE A 228 2.81 7.23 8.83
CA ILE A 228 3.55 6.30 7.95
C ILE A 228 5.04 6.27 8.31
N ILE A 229 5.66 7.44 8.54
CA ILE A 229 7.08 7.54 8.93
C ILE A 229 7.31 6.86 10.29
N CYS A 230 6.45 7.14 11.27
CA CYS A 230 6.50 6.52 12.59
C CYS A 230 6.31 4.99 12.53
N ALA A 231 5.36 4.51 11.72
CA ALA A 231 5.14 3.08 11.51
C ALA A 231 6.36 2.39 10.89
N GLY A 232 7.00 3.04 9.90
CA GLY A 232 8.25 2.57 9.30
C GLY A 232 9.40 2.50 10.31
N TYR A 233 9.56 3.54 11.14
CA TYR A 233 10.57 3.54 12.21
C TYR A 233 10.29 2.45 13.26
N LEU A 234 9.04 2.28 13.66
CA LEU A 234 8.65 1.24 14.63
C LEU A 234 8.88 -0.16 14.07
N ALA A 235 8.58 -0.39 12.79
CA ALA A 235 8.88 -1.65 12.11
C ALA A 235 10.39 -1.94 12.14
N ARG A 236 11.24 -0.93 11.92
CA ARG A 236 12.70 -1.05 12.03
C ARG A 236 13.16 -1.38 13.45
N LEU A 237 12.56 -0.74 14.45
CA LEU A 237 12.87 -1.00 15.86
C LEU A 237 12.47 -2.41 16.28
N ALA A 238 11.30 -2.88 15.84
CA ALA A 238 10.81 -4.23 16.11
C ALA A 238 11.76 -5.32 15.58
N LEU A 239 12.40 -5.08 14.43
CA LEU A 239 13.36 -6.04 13.86
C LEU A 239 14.67 -6.13 14.66
N LYS A 240 15.08 -5.03 15.31
CA LYS A 240 16.28 -5.01 16.17
C LYS A 240 16.00 -5.61 17.56
N ARG A 241 14.75 -5.59 18.01
CA ARG A 241 14.34 -6.11 19.33
C ARG A 241 13.28 -7.21 19.17
N PRO A 242 13.68 -8.48 19.02
CA PRO A 242 12.73 -9.59 18.79
C PRO A 242 11.73 -9.78 19.93
N ALA A 243 12.05 -9.36 21.16
CA ALA A 243 11.16 -9.44 22.32
C ALA A 243 9.83 -8.65 22.14
N ILE A 244 9.85 -7.55 21.39
CA ILE A 244 8.67 -6.70 21.14
C ILE A 244 8.00 -6.98 19.79
N ASN A 245 8.57 -7.88 18.96
CA ASN A 245 8.10 -8.15 17.61
C ASN A 245 7.10 -9.31 17.57
N GLY A 246 5.91 -9.06 17.02
CA GLY A 246 4.86 -10.06 16.79
C GLY A 246 5.01 -10.87 15.50
N GLU A 247 5.99 -10.56 14.65
CA GLU A 247 6.17 -11.17 13.31
C GLU A 247 4.89 -11.14 12.45
N GLY A 248 4.12 -10.06 12.56
CA GLY A 248 2.83 -9.90 11.86
C GLY A 248 1.64 -10.52 12.59
N ALA A 249 1.83 -11.21 13.72
CA ALA A 249 0.75 -11.65 14.58
C ALA A 249 0.51 -10.65 15.73
N LEU A 250 -0.68 -10.05 15.77
CA LEU A 250 -1.10 -9.16 16.86
C LEU A 250 -1.43 -9.91 18.15
N ILE A 251 -1.99 -11.11 18.03
CA ILE A 251 -2.28 -11.98 19.16
C ILE A 251 -1.13 -12.98 19.28
N ARG A 252 -0.46 -13.04 20.44
CA ARG A 252 0.53 -14.09 20.79
C ARG A 252 -0.10 -15.49 20.94
N ALA A 253 -1.20 -15.74 20.25
CA ALA A 253 -1.96 -16.96 20.24
C ALA A 253 -1.41 -17.99 19.24
N LYS A 254 -0.15 -17.92 18.79
CA LYS A 254 0.41 -19.00 17.95
C LYS A 254 0.31 -20.35 18.69
N ALA A 255 0.60 -20.36 20.00
CA ALA A 255 0.44 -21.52 20.87
C ALA A 255 -1.03 -21.96 21.11
N GLU A 256 -2.00 -21.04 21.00
CA GLU A 256 -3.43 -21.38 21.12
C GLU A 256 -4.03 -21.82 19.77
N ASN A 257 -3.58 -21.21 18.66
CA ASN A 257 -4.03 -21.46 17.30
C ASN A 257 -3.52 -22.81 16.76
N ASP A 258 -2.30 -23.21 17.14
CA ASP A 258 -1.75 -24.53 16.78
C ASP A 258 -2.46 -25.69 17.48
N LYS A 259 -3.02 -25.48 18.69
CA LYS A 259 -3.86 -26.50 19.37
C LYS A 259 -5.15 -26.83 18.60
N PHE A 260 -5.65 -25.90 17.78
CA PHE A 260 -6.88 -26.08 17.00
C PHE A 260 -6.63 -26.57 15.56
N LYS A 261 -5.39 -26.56 15.06
CA LYS A 261 -5.05 -27.10 13.73
C LYS A 261 -4.83 -28.62 13.71
N VAL A 262 -4.72 -29.29 14.87
CA VAL A 262 -4.42 -30.73 14.98
C VAL A 262 -5.64 -31.66 14.80
N ARG A 263 -6.77 -31.18 14.21
CA ARG A 263 -7.93 -32.04 13.89
C ARG A 263 -8.45 -31.89 12.46
N MET A 264 -7.56 -31.82 11.47
CA MET A 264 -7.92 -32.15 10.09
C MET A 264 -7.13 -33.37 9.64
N SER A 265 -7.80 -34.51 9.61
CA SER A 265 -7.37 -35.68 8.83
C SER A 265 -7.17 -35.25 7.36
N PRO A 266 -6.16 -35.75 6.65
CA PRO A 266 -5.92 -35.36 5.27
C PRO A 266 -7.12 -35.75 4.38
N PRO A 267 -7.64 -34.84 3.52
CA PRO A 267 -8.69 -35.20 2.56
C PRO A 267 -8.12 -36.09 1.44
N PRO A 268 -8.93 -37.02 0.87
CA PRO A 268 -8.48 -37.91 -0.20
C PRO A 268 -8.19 -37.13 -1.49
N PRO A 269 -7.27 -37.62 -2.34
CA PRO A 269 -6.83 -36.91 -3.53
C PRO A 269 -7.93 -36.90 -4.59
N SER A 270 -8.49 -35.72 -4.91
CA SER A 270 -9.30 -35.54 -6.11
C SER A 270 -8.87 -34.27 -6.85
N THR A 271 -8.80 -34.41 -8.17
CA THR A 271 -8.13 -33.59 -9.18
C THR A 271 -8.70 -32.17 -9.41
N CYS A 272 -9.50 -31.64 -8.49
CA CYS A 272 -10.22 -30.37 -8.67
C CYS A 272 -9.48 -29.13 -8.13
N ASP A 273 -8.29 -29.30 -7.56
CA ASP A 273 -7.59 -28.23 -6.81
C ASP A 273 -6.76 -27.26 -7.68
N SER A 274 -6.51 -27.59 -8.95
CA SER A 274 -5.55 -26.83 -9.78
C SER A 274 -6.01 -25.40 -10.10
N TRP A 275 -7.31 -25.19 -10.35
CA TRP A 275 -7.85 -23.85 -10.67
C TRP A 275 -8.06 -22.98 -9.42
N ALA A 276 -8.42 -23.57 -8.28
CA ALA A 276 -8.55 -22.86 -7.02
C ALA A 276 -7.17 -22.43 -6.47
N LEU A 277 -6.15 -23.29 -6.59
CA LEU A 277 -4.76 -22.95 -6.25
C LEU A 277 -4.17 -21.89 -7.19
N ALA A 278 -4.49 -21.91 -8.48
CA ALA A 278 -4.05 -20.88 -9.42
C ALA A 278 -4.62 -19.50 -9.07
N CYS A 279 -5.93 -19.42 -8.78
CA CYS A 279 -6.59 -18.18 -8.38
C CYS A 279 -6.08 -17.66 -7.02
N TRP A 280 -5.84 -18.56 -6.06
CA TRP A 280 -5.31 -18.21 -4.75
C TRP A 280 -3.82 -17.84 -4.78
N SER A 281 -3.03 -18.42 -5.69
CA SER A 281 -1.63 -18.06 -5.90
C SER A 281 -1.47 -16.65 -6.48
N SER A 282 -2.41 -16.22 -7.35
CA SER A 282 -2.39 -14.89 -7.95
C SER A 282 -2.67 -13.79 -6.92
N VAL A 283 -3.66 -14.01 -6.03
CA VAL A 283 -3.95 -13.11 -4.89
C VAL A 283 -2.83 -13.13 -3.85
N ARG A 284 -2.25 -14.31 -3.58
CA ARG A 284 -1.11 -14.47 -2.67
C ARG A 284 0.17 -13.84 -3.23
N SER A 285 0.35 -13.76 -4.54
CA SER A 285 1.51 -13.11 -5.17
C SER A 285 1.55 -11.61 -4.88
N SER A 286 0.39 -10.93 -4.91
CA SER A 286 0.27 -9.50 -4.56
C SER A 286 0.57 -9.22 -3.09
N CYS A 287 0.27 -10.15 -2.17
CA CYS A 287 0.61 -10.05 -0.75
C CYS A 287 2.01 -10.58 -0.41
N SER A 288 2.57 -11.51 -1.19
CA SER A 288 3.84 -12.19 -0.88
C SER A 288 5.09 -11.45 -1.36
N VAL A 289 5.00 -10.48 -2.28
CA VAL A 289 6.20 -9.72 -2.69
C VAL A 289 6.81 -8.92 -1.53
N ALA A 290 6.01 -8.53 -0.52
CA ALA A 290 6.52 -7.91 0.70
C ALA A 290 7.18 -8.90 1.68
N CYS A 291 6.75 -10.17 1.69
CA CYS A 291 7.24 -11.19 2.62
C CYS A 291 8.40 -12.04 2.04
N TRP A 292 8.41 -12.27 0.72
CA TRP A 292 9.34 -13.18 0.07
C TRP A 292 10.75 -12.59 -0.13
N LYS A 293 10.89 -11.25 -0.22
CA LYS A 293 12.21 -10.61 -0.36
C LYS A 293 13.02 -10.54 0.95
N ARG A 294 12.52 -11.12 2.04
CA ARG A 294 13.25 -11.26 3.32
C ARG A 294 13.73 -12.68 3.62
N SER A 295 13.31 -13.68 2.83
CA SER A 295 13.69 -15.09 3.03
C SER A 295 14.92 -15.53 2.22
N SER A 296 15.46 -14.69 1.31
CA SER A 296 16.61 -15.04 0.47
C SER A 296 17.93 -14.37 0.89
N GLY A 297 17.99 -13.79 2.09
CA GLY A 297 19.17 -13.07 2.62
C GLY A 297 19.87 -13.73 3.81
N PHE A 298 19.66 -15.02 4.08
CA PHE A 298 20.39 -15.76 5.11
C PHE A 298 20.79 -17.14 4.58
N ARG A 299 21.86 -17.17 3.80
CA ARG A 299 22.65 -18.37 3.55
C ARG A 299 24.11 -17.94 3.49
N GLY A 300 24.88 -18.28 4.53
CA GLY A 300 26.33 -18.10 4.53
C GLY A 300 26.98 -17.68 5.85
N ARG A 301 26.83 -18.48 6.91
CA ARG A 301 27.89 -19.03 7.78
C ARG A 301 27.27 -19.67 9.02
#